data_AF-A0A7K8CQ54-F1
#
_entry.id   AF-A0A7K8CQ54-F1
#
_cell.length_a   1.000
_cell.length_b   1.000
_cell.length_c   1.000
_cell.angle_alpha   90.00
_cell.angle_beta   90.00
_cell.angle_gamma   90.00
#
_symmetry.space_group_name_H-M   'P 1'
#
loop_
_entity.id
_entity.type
_entity.pdbx_description
1 polymer ?
#
loop_
_entity_poly.entity_id
_entity_poly.type
_entity_poly.pdbx_seq_one_letter_code
_entity_poly.pdbx_strand_id
1 'polypeptide(L)'
;QIPLVIFKREKEVARRLEFSGLYITEQPPDDDVKGQWDRLVLNAQSFPSNYWDKFIKRKVLEKYGDIYGRERIAELLGMDLASLEIGAQGERRPPPDNSLLTWITSIDIRYQIWKFGVIFTDN
;
A
#
# COMPACT_ATOMS: atom_id res chain seq x y z
N GLN A 1 -18.44 -8.15 -9.12
CA GLN A 1 -17.83 -7.03 -9.88
C GLN A 1 -16.90 -6.20 -9.01
N ILE A 2 -17.35 -5.70 -7.86
CA ILE A 2 -16.53 -4.91 -6.92
C ILE A 2 -15.13 -5.52 -6.60
N PRO A 3 -14.98 -6.82 -6.29
CA PRO A 3 -13.65 -7.38 -6.02
C PRO A 3 -12.68 -7.29 -7.21
N LEU A 4 -13.20 -7.37 -8.45
CA LEU A 4 -12.39 -7.29 -9.66
C LEU A 4 -11.93 -5.86 -9.95
N VAL A 5 -12.77 -4.87 -9.64
CA VAL A 5 -12.47 -3.44 -9.80
C VAL A 5 -11.32 -3.05 -8.89
N ILE A 6 -11.42 -3.40 -7.60
CA ILE A 6 -10.36 -3.18 -6.63
C ILE A 6 -9.08 -3.91 -7.04
N PHE A 7 -9.17 -5.17 -7.48
CA PHE A 7 -8.01 -5.90 -7.99
C PHE A 7 -7.34 -5.20 -9.16
N LYS A 8 -8.10 -4.75 -10.17
CA LYS A 8 -7.55 -4.03 -11.33
C LYS A 8 -6.86 -2.75 -10.92
N ARG A 9 -7.46 -1.99 -9.98
CA ARG A 9 -6.89 -0.75 -9.49
C ARG A 9 -5.63 -0.97 -8.66
N GLU A 10 -5.64 -1.88 -7.70
CA GLU A 10 -4.42 -2.21 -6.94
C GLU A 10 -3.29 -2.71 -7.84
N LYS A 11 -3.62 -3.53 -8.84
CA LYS A 11 -2.65 -3.98 -9.86
C LYS A 11 -2.03 -2.80 -10.60
N GLU A 12 -2.83 -1.83 -11.01
CA GLU A 12 -2.35 -0.64 -11.71
C GLU A 12 -1.42 0.20 -10.82
N VAL A 13 -1.86 0.51 -9.60
CA VAL A 13 -1.06 1.28 -8.61
C VAL A 13 0.26 0.60 -8.34
N ALA A 14 0.23 -0.71 -8.07
CA ALA A 14 1.43 -1.51 -7.81
C ALA A 14 2.43 -1.45 -8.98
N ARG A 15 1.95 -1.60 -10.22
CA ARG A 15 2.83 -1.59 -11.40
C ARG A 15 3.39 -0.20 -11.69
N ARG A 16 2.60 0.87 -11.55
CA ARG A 16 3.10 2.25 -11.72
C ARG A 16 4.17 2.56 -10.67
N LEU A 17 3.92 2.21 -9.42
CA LEU A 17 4.89 2.39 -8.34
C LEU A 17 6.21 1.62 -8.59
N GLU A 18 6.13 0.33 -8.97
CA GLU A 18 7.31 -0.52 -9.18
C GLU A 18 8.08 -0.19 -10.46
N PHE A 19 7.39 0.03 -11.58
CA PHE A 19 8.04 0.14 -12.88
C PHE A 19 8.30 1.58 -13.29
N SER A 20 7.32 2.48 -13.12
CA SER A 20 7.48 3.88 -13.55
C SER A 20 8.02 4.80 -12.45
N GLY A 21 8.02 4.37 -11.19
CA GLY A 21 8.46 5.22 -10.07
C GLY A 21 7.48 6.38 -9.78
N LEU A 22 6.23 6.25 -10.24
CA LEU A 22 5.18 7.23 -9.91
C LEU A 22 5.06 7.31 -8.38
N TYR A 23 4.95 8.53 -7.86
CA TYR A 23 5.00 8.92 -6.43
C TYR A 23 6.39 8.94 -5.78
N ILE A 24 7.42 8.42 -6.45
CA ILE A 24 8.81 8.41 -5.94
C ILE A 24 9.65 9.43 -6.70
N THR A 25 9.75 9.24 -8.01
CA THR A 25 10.57 10.03 -8.94
C THR A 25 9.71 11.05 -9.69
N GLU A 26 8.45 10.68 -9.95
CA GLU A 26 7.48 11.47 -10.68
C GLU A 26 6.25 11.71 -9.81
N GLN A 27 5.52 12.78 -10.11
CA GLN A 27 4.23 13.05 -9.49
C GLN A 27 3.12 12.88 -10.51
N PRO A 28 1.94 12.35 -10.11
CA PRO A 28 0.77 12.40 -10.98
C PRO A 28 0.48 13.85 -11.37
N PRO A 29 0.06 14.09 -12.62
CA PRO A 29 -0.46 15.39 -13.05
C PRO A 29 -1.57 15.89 -12.13
N ASP A 30 -1.73 17.21 -12.02
CA ASP A 30 -2.74 17.82 -11.13
C ASP A 30 -4.18 17.52 -11.60
N ASP A 31 -4.37 17.28 -12.89
CA ASP A 31 -5.65 16.88 -13.49
C ASP A 31 -5.93 15.36 -13.39
N ASP A 32 -4.94 14.54 -13.02
CA ASP A 32 -5.12 13.10 -12.75
C ASP A 32 -5.69 12.87 -11.35
N VAL A 33 -6.98 13.17 -11.17
CA VAL A 33 -7.72 12.98 -9.91
C VAL A 33 -7.58 11.56 -9.37
N LYS A 34 -7.55 10.57 -10.27
CA LYS A 34 -7.41 9.15 -9.94
C LYS A 34 -6.02 8.88 -9.34
N GLY A 35 -4.96 9.37 -9.98
CA GLY A 35 -3.60 9.29 -9.45
C GLY A 35 -3.41 10.02 -8.12
N GLN A 36 -4.01 11.21 -7.98
CA GLN A 36 -3.97 11.94 -6.70
C GLN A 36 -4.67 11.15 -5.58
N TRP A 37 -5.78 10.48 -5.87
CA TRP A 37 -6.49 9.63 -4.91
C TRP A 37 -5.66 8.42 -4.46
N ASP A 38 -4.89 7.81 -5.37
CA ASP A 38 -4.06 6.65 -5.04
C ASP A 38 -2.93 6.97 -4.05
N ARG A 39 -2.53 8.24 -3.89
CA ARG A 39 -1.58 8.62 -2.84
C ARG A 39 -2.06 8.19 -1.44
N LEU A 40 -3.37 8.14 -1.24
CA LEU A 40 -3.96 7.69 0.02
C LEU A 40 -3.66 6.22 0.32
N VAL A 41 -3.51 5.36 -0.69
CA VAL A 41 -3.35 3.91 -0.46
C VAL A 41 -1.89 3.48 -0.28
N LEU A 42 -0.92 4.32 -0.69
CA LEU A 42 0.51 3.98 -0.66
C LEU A 42 1.01 3.64 0.75
N ASN A 43 0.63 4.43 1.74
CA ASN A 43 1.01 4.22 3.14
C ASN A 43 -0.02 3.40 3.94
N ALA A 44 -1.08 2.91 3.31
CA ALA A 44 -2.04 2.03 3.96
C ALA A 44 -1.42 0.66 4.21
N GLN A 45 -1.52 0.13 5.43
CA GLN A 45 -0.94 -1.16 5.82
C GLN A 45 -1.57 -2.32 5.04
N SER A 46 -2.85 -2.20 4.70
CA SER A 46 -3.61 -3.20 3.96
C SER A 46 -3.27 -3.25 2.48
N PHE A 47 -2.53 -2.28 1.93
CA PHE A 47 -2.12 -2.33 0.52
C PHE A 47 -0.92 -3.29 0.34
N PRO A 48 -0.97 -4.27 -0.60
CA PRO A 48 -2.02 -4.54 -1.59
C PRO A 48 -2.87 -5.78 -1.28
N SER A 49 -3.97 -5.64 -0.53
CA SER A 49 -4.76 -6.76 0.01
C SER A 49 -5.54 -7.56 -1.04
N ASN A 50 -5.88 -6.97 -2.18
CA ASN A 50 -6.66 -7.63 -3.24
C ASN A 50 -5.78 -8.10 -4.41
N TYR A 51 -4.63 -7.48 -4.65
CA TYR A 51 -3.67 -7.88 -5.69
C TYR A 51 -2.90 -9.13 -5.30
N TRP A 52 -2.41 -9.90 -6.28
CA TRP A 52 -1.75 -11.18 -6.00
C TRP A 52 -0.32 -10.99 -5.44
N ASP A 53 0.41 -9.97 -5.89
CA ASP A 53 1.78 -9.71 -5.41
C ASP A 53 1.75 -8.88 -4.12
N LYS A 54 1.93 -9.55 -2.99
CA LYS A 54 1.95 -8.93 -1.64
C LYS A 54 3.26 -8.26 -1.28
N PHE A 55 4.28 -8.38 -2.13
CA PHE A 55 5.64 -7.95 -1.80
C PHE A 55 6.07 -6.69 -2.54
N ILE A 56 5.12 -6.00 -3.19
CA ILE A 56 5.37 -4.79 -3.96
C ILE A 56 6.12 -3.72 -3.15
N LYS A 57 5.74 -3.47 -1.89
CA LYS A 57 6.39 -2.45 -1.06
C LYS A 57 7.86 -2.75 -0.80
N ARG A 58 8.19 -4.03 -0.58
CA ARG A 58 9.59 -4.46 -0.41
C ARG A 58 10.39 -4.32 -1.69
N LYS A 59 9.82 -4.72 -2.84
CA LYS A 59 10.47 -4.57 -4.15
C LYS A 59 10.74 -3.10 -4.50
N VAL A 60 9.79 -2.22 -4.18
CA VAL A 60 9.93 -0.77 -4.40
C VAL A 60 11.01 -0.19 -3.49
N LEU A 61 11.05 -0.58 -2.21
CA LEU A 61 12.11 -0.19 -1.29
C LEU A 61 13.49 -0.68 -1.77
N GLU A 62 13.59 -1.91 -2.24
CA GLU A 62 14.82 -2.49 -2.79
C GLU A 62 15.29 -1.76 -4.06
N LYS A 63 14.36 -1.39 -4.95
CA LYS A 63 14.69 -0.73 -6.22
C LYS A 63 15.06 0.75 -6.07
N TYR A 64 14.33 1.49 -5.23
CA TYR A 64 14.46 2.95 -5.15
C TYR A 64 15.11 3.43 -3.86
N GLY A 65 15.20 2.59 -2.82
CA GLY A 65 15.68 2.99 -1.51
C GLY A 65 17.14 3.44 -1.49
N ASP A 66 18.01 2.82 -2.29
CA ASP A 66 19.44 3.15 -2.28
C ASP A 66 19.72 4.52 -2.94
N ILE A 67 18.91 4.93 -3.91
CA ILE A 67 19.07 6.19 -4.66
C ILE A 67 18.34 7.35 -3.96
N TYR A 68 17.13 7.10 -3.46
CA TYR A 68 16.24 8.15 -2.95
C TYR A 68 16.11 8.18 -1.42
N GLY A 69 16.85 7.31 -0.72
CA GLY A 69 16.84 7.18 0.74
C GLY A 69 15.83 6.15 1.23
N ARG A 70 16.31 5.08 1.89
CA ARG A 70 15.47 3.98 2.37
C ARG A 70 14.41 4.43 3.36
N GLU A 71 14.75 5.32 4.29
CA GLU A 71 13.81 5.87 5.27
C GLU A 71 12.66 6.63 4.61
N ARG A 72 12.98 7.49 3.64
CA ARG A 72 11.98 8.25 2.87
C ARG A 72 11.03 7.32 2.10
N ILE A 73 11.56 6.29 1.45
CA ILE A 73 10.74 5.32 0.72
C ILE A 73 9.88 4.50 1.69
N ALA A 74 10.43 4.09 2.83
CA ALA A 74 9.68 3.37 3.85
C ALA A 74 8.53 4.21 4.42
N GLU A 75 8.77 5.48 4.73
CA GLU A 75 7.76 6.41 5.21
C GLU A 75 6.63 6.60 4.17
N LEU A 76 6.99 6.84 2.91
CA LEU A 76 6.04 6.95 1.80
C LEU A 76 5.14 5.72 1.67
N LEU A 77 5.71 4.53 1.87
CA LEU A 77 5.01 3.25 1.75
C LEU A 77 4.36 2.79 3.07
N GLY A 78 4.46 3.58 4.14
CA GLY A 78 3.96 3.19 5.47
C GLY A 78 4.59 1.91 6.00
N MET A 79 5.85 1.67 5.68
CA MET A 79 6.63 0.52 6.14
C MET A 79 7.40 0.89 7.40
N ASP A 80 7.32 0.04 8.42
CA ASP A 80 8.20 0.10 9.58
C ASP A 80 9.48 -0.70 9.30
N LEU A 81 10.61 -0.01 9.11
CA LEU A 81 11.91 -0.63 8.82
C LEU A 81 12.35 -1.59 9.92
N ALA A 82 12.09 -1.26 11.19
CA ALA A 82 12.44 -2.13 12.31
C ALA A 82 11.65 -3.44 12.26
N SER A 83 10.34 -3.37 11.95
CA SER A 83 9.52 -4.57 11.74
C SER A 83 9.97 -5.43 10.56
N LEU A 84 10.54 -4.84 9.50
CA LEU A 84 11.06 -5.60 8.35
C LEU A 84 12.31 -6.39 8.70
N GLU A 85 13.20 -5.81 9.50
CA GLU A 85 14.43 -6.46 9.96
C GLU A 85 14.11 -7.60 10.95
N ILE A 86 13.17 -7.39 11.87
CA ILE A 86 12.70 -8.42 12.82
C ILE A 86 11.94 -9.55 12.08
N GLY A 87 11.11 -9.21 11.08
CA GLY A 87 10.40 -10.20 10.27
C GLY A 87 11.32 -11.07 9.42
N ALA A 88 12.49 -10.55 9.00
CA ALA A 88 13.54 -11.33 8.34
C ALA A 88 14.21 -12.32 9.31
N GLN A 89 14.15 -12.08 10.62
CA GLN A 89 14.67 -12.96 11.65
C GLN A 89 13.69 -14.07 12.10
N GLY A 90 12.49 -14.14 11.52
CA GLY A 90 11.62 -15.31 11.63
C GLY A 90 10.80 -15.44 12.93
N GLU A 91 10.73 -14.39 13.75
CA GLU A 91 9.90 -14.41 14.96
C GLU A 91 8.40 -14.39 14.61
N ARG A 92 7.68 -15.44 15.02
CA ARG A 92 6.22 -15.54 14.86
C ARG A 92 5.55 -14.66 15.91
N ARG A 93 4.88 -13.59 15.46
CA ARG A 93 4.00 -12.79 16.32
C ARG A 93 2.89 -13.69 16.89
N PRO A 94 2.57 -13.59 18.19
CA PRO A 94 1.46 -14.35 18.78
C PRO A 94 0.14 -13.98 18.06
N PRO A 95 -0.79 -14.94 17.89
CA PRO A 95 -2.08 -14.66 17.29
C PRO A 95 -2.82 -13.60 18.13
N PRO A 96 -3.42 -12.57 17.51
CA PRO A 96 -4.16 -11.55 18.24
C PRO A 96 -5.41 -12.15 18.91
N ASP A 97 -5.76 -11.65 20.09
CA ASP A 97 -6.99 -12.04 20.78
C ASP A 97 -8.24 -11.73 19.94
N ASN A 98 -9.14 -12.71 19.81
CA ASN A 98 -10.38 -12.67 18.99
C ASN A 98 -11.46 -11.69 19.52
N SER A 99 -11.09 -10.69 20.32
CA SER A 99 -12.03 -9.68 20.83
C SER A 99 -12.53 -8.79 19.70
N LEU A 100 -13.84 -8.60 19.61
CA LEU A 100 -14.49 -7.74 18.61
C LEU A 100 -14.00 -6.29 18.67
N LEU A 101 -13.63 -5.79 19.87
CA LEU A 101 -13.06 -4.46 20.03
C LEU A 101 -11.67 -4.36 19.39
N THR A 102 -10.84 -5.40 19.54
CA THR A 102 -9.51 -5.49 18.91
C THR A 102 -9.63 -5.61 17.39
N TRP A 103 -10.70 -6.23 16.89
CA TRP A 103 -10.97 -6.32 15.44
C TRP A 103 -11.37 -4.96 14.85
N ILE A 104 -12.25 -4.21 15.53
CA ILE A 104 -12.70 -2.88 15.05
C ILE A 104 -11.54 -1.87 15.06
N THR A 105 -10.67 -1.90 16.06
CA THR A 105 -9.49 -1.02 16.11
C THR A 105 -8.39 -1.42 15.12
N SER A 106 -8.45 -2.63 14.56
CA SER A 106 -7.53 -3.15 13.54
C SER A 106 -7.92 -2.74 12.10
N ILE A 107 -9.03 -2.00 11.93
CA ILE A 107 -9.47 -1.56 10.60
C ILE A 107 -8.55 -0.46 10.07
N ASP A 108 -7.93 -0.73 8.92
CA ASP A 108 -7.20 0.27 8.15
C ASP A 108 -8.18 1.26 7.48
N ILE A 109 -8.57 2.29 8.24
CA ILE A 109 -9.52 3.32 7.79
C ILE A 109 -9.06 3.98 6.50
N ARG A 110 -7.74 4.20 6.34
CA ARG A 110 -7.17 4.83 5.16
C ARG A 110 -7.41 3.99 3.90
N TYR A 111 -7.17 2.69 4.01
CA TYR A 111 -7.49 1.74 2.94
C TYR A 111 -8.99 1.72 2.64
N GLN A 112 -9.86 1.73 3.66
CA GLN A 112 -11.31 1.73 3.44
C GLN A 112 -11.79 2.99 2.72
N ILE A 113 -11.33 4.18 3.12
CA ILE A 113 -11.67 5.45 2.43
C ILE A 113 -11.25 5.36 0.95
N TRP A 114 -10.00 4.96 0.68
CA TRP A 114 -9.53 4.82 -0.70
C TRP A 114 -10.40 3.85 -1.50
N LYS A 115 -10.69 2.67 -0.92
CA LYS A 115 -11.50 1.63 -1.53
C LYS A 115 -12.91 2.12 -1.88
N PHE A 116 -13.56 2.85 -0.98
CA PHE A 116 -14.86 3.44 -1.27
C PHE A 116 -14.78 4.45 -2.43
N GLY A 117 -13.78 5.33 -2.46
CA GLY A 117 -13.58 6.26 -3.58
C GLY A 117 -13.40 5.56 -4.93
N VAL A 118 -12.67 4.44 -4.96
CA VAL A 118 -12.53 3.62 -6.17
C VAL A 118 -13.87 3.01 -6.59
N ILE A 119 -14.67 2.51 -5.65
CA ILE A 119 -15.98 1.89 -5.96
C ILE A 119 -16.97 2.93 -6.47
N PHE A 120 -17.05 4.12 -5.86
CA PHE A 120 -17.99 5.16 -6.27
C PHE A 120 -17.65 5.81 -7.62
N THR A 121 -16.40 5.66 -8.08
CA THR A 121 -15.94 6.20 -9.37
C THR A 121 -15.87 5.14 -10.48
N ASP A 122 -16.26 3.90 -10.17
CA ASP A 122 -16.43 2.81 -11.13
C ASP A 122 -17.87 2.84 -11.67
N ASN A 123 -18.02 2.92 -13.00
CA ASN A 123 -19.30 3.04 -13.70
C ASN A 123 -20.03 1.70 -13.82
#